data_AF-A0A2K8SZJ6-F1
#
_entry.id   AF-A0A2K8SZJ6-F1
#
_cell.length_a   1.000
_cell.length_b   1.000
_cell.length_c   1.000
_cell.angle_alpha   90.00
_cell.angle_beta   90.00
_cell.angle_gamma   90.00
#
_symmetry.space_group_name_H-M   'P 1'
#
loop_
_entity.id
_entity.type
_entity.pdbx_description
1 polymer ?
#
loop_
_entity_poly.entity_id
_entity_poly.type
_entity_poly.pdbx_seq_one_letter_code
_entity_poly.pdbx_strand_id
1 'polypeptide(L)' 'MDKLAHYRQIVQQILQEYSEQKPASSNIDVEKIFDIERDHYQVVHVG' A
#
# COMPACT_ATOMS: atom_id res chain seq x y z
N MET A 1 20.38 1.61 9.61
CA MET A 1 19.93 0.64 8.59
C MET A 1 18.70 -0.13 9.08
N ASP A 2 18.73 -0.76 10.25
CA ASP A 2 17.59 -1.54 10.78
C ASP A 2 16.29 -0.76 10.95
N LYS A 3 16.35 0.46 11.50
CA LYS A 3 15.14 1.26 11.73
C LYS A 3 14.39 1.59 10.43
N LEU A 4 15.13 1.88 9.36
CA LEU A 4 14.53 2.18 8.05
C LEU A 4 13.89 0.92 7.46
N ALA A 5 14.62 -0.21 7.44
CA ALA A 5 14.07 -1.48 6.99
C ALA A 5 12.81 -1.88 7.77
N HIS A 6 12.83 -1.70 9.09
CA HIS A 6 11.69 -1.97 9.96
C HIS A 6 10.46 -1.12 9.62
N TYR A 7 10.64 0.18 9.41
CA TYR A 7 9.52 1.05 9.02
C TYR A 7 9.01 0.78 7.60
N ARG A 8 9.89 0.47 6.65
CA ARG A 8 9.47 0.04 5.30
C ARG A 8 8.59 -1.19 5.36
N GLN A 9 8.92 -2.16 6.23
CA GLN A 9 8.11 -3.35 6.44
C GLN A 9 6.76 -3.02 7.06
N ILE A 10 6.73 -2.21 8.13
CA ILE A 10 5.48 -1.81 8.80
C ILE A 10 4.54 -1.08 7.83
N VAL A 11 5.04 -0.11 7.07
CA VAL A 11 4.22 0.69 6.15
C VAL A 11 3.64 -0.19 5.03
N GLN A 12 4.45 -1.08 4.44
CA GLN A 12 3.97 -2.00 3.42
C GLN A 12 2.91 -2.96 3.96
N GLN A 13 3.07 -3.47 5.17
CA GLN A 13 2.08 -4.37 5.80
C GLN A 13 0.75 -3.65 6.01
N ILE A 14 0.77 -2.44 6.61
CA ILE A 14 -0.44 -1.65 6.85
C ILE A 14 -1.19 -1.38 5.55
N LEU A 15 -0.48 -0.95 4.50
CA LEU A 15 -1.09 -0.62 3.22
C LEU A 15 -1.59 -1.86 2.48
N GLN A 16 -0.92 -3.00 2.63
CA GLN A 16 -1.40 -4.27 2.10
C GLN A 16 -2.72 -4.67 2.76
N GLU A 17 -2.79 -4.67 4.09
CA GLU A 17 -4.01 -4.97 4.85
C GLU A 17 -5.15 -4.02 4.49
N TYR A 18 -4.86 -2.73 4.30
CA TYR A 18 -5.86 -1.74 3.88
C TYR A 18 -6.40 -2.02 2.47
N SER A 19 -5.52 -2.40 1.52
CA SER A 19 -5.91 -2.67 0.12
C SER A 19 -6.81 -3.90 -0.05
N GLU A 20 -6.82 -4.83 0.91
CA GLU A 20 -7.62 -6.05 0.86
C GLU A 20 -9.10 -5.78 1.22
N GLN A 21 -9.40 -4.60 1.76
CA GLN A 21 -10.77 -4.17 2.04
C GLN A 21 -11.49 -3.86 0.73
N LYS A 22 -12.26 -4.82 0.22
CA LYS A 22 -13.01 -4.67 -1.03
C LYS A 22 -13.96 -3.45 -0.95
N PRO A 23 -13.89 -2.53 -1.92
CA PRO A 23 -14.93 -1.51 -2.09
C PRO A 23 -16.28 -2.18 -2.33
N ALA A 24 -17.36 -1.57 -1.82
CA ALA A 24 -18.72 -2.05 -2.07
C ALA A 24 -19.13 -1.93 -3.54
N SER A 25 -18.41 -1.12 -4.33
CA SER A 25 -18.66 -0.88 -5.75
C SER A 25 -17.79 -1.76 -6.64
N SER A 26 -18.41 -2.50 -7.56
CA SER A 26 -17.73 -3.42 -8.50
C SER A 26 -16.86 -2.74 -9.56
N ASN A 27 -16.92 -1.41 -9.70
CA ASN A 27 -16.22 -0.65 -10.74
C ASN A 27 -15.00 0.11 -10.21
N ILE A 28 -14.60 -0.14 -8.96
CA ILE A 28 -13.41 0.48 -8.37
C ILE A 28 -12.38 -0.62 -8.16
N ASP A 29 -11.26 -0.51 -8.87
CA ASP A 29 -10.06 -1.29 -8.66
C ASP A 29 -9.20 -0.66 -7.56
N VAL A 30 -8.54 -1.50 -6.78
CA VAL A 30 -7.64 -1.08 -5.70
C VAL A 30 -6.22 -1.46 -6.09
N GLU A 31 -5.38 -0.45 -6.32
CA GLU A 31 -4.00 -0.63 -6.77
C GLU A 31 -3.00 -0.28 -5.67
N LYS A 32 -1.92 -1.07 -5.59
CA LYS A 32 -0.81 -0.89 -4.64
C LYS A 32 0.44 -0.41 -5.37
N ILE A 33 1.01 0.71 -4.94
CA ILE A 33 2.21 1.30 -5.54
C ILE A 33 3.28 1.48 -4.46
N PHE A 34 4.32 0.67 -4.51
CA PHE A 34 5.45 0.73 -3.58
C PHE A 34 6.76 1.03 -4.33
N ASP A 35 7.22 2.28 -4.27
CA ASP A 35 8.55 2.72 -4.70
C ASP A 35 9.50 2.66 -3.49
N ILE A 36 10.18 1.52 -3.35
CA ILE A 36 11.10 1.25 -2.24
C ILE A 36 12.38 2.09 -2.36
N GLU A 37 12.78 2.48 -3.58
CA GLU A 37 13.98 3.27 -3.81
C GLU A 37 13.80 4.72 -3.33
N ARG A 38 12.58 5.26 -3.47
CA ARG A 38 12.24 6.65 -3.08
C ARG A 38 11.40 6.76 -1.81
N ASP A 39 11.15 5.64 -1.13
CA ASP A 39 10.33 5.57 0.08
C ASP A 39 8.91 6.13 -0.13
N HIS A 40 8.27 5.79 -1.26
CA HIS A 40 6.88 6.16 -1.54
C HIS A 40 5.98 4.93 -1.53
N TYR A 41 4.91 4.99 -0.75
CA TYR A 41 3.98 3.88 -0.55
C TYR A 41 2.56 4.39 -0.63
N GLN A 42 1.78 3.85 -1.57
CA GLN A 42 0.43 4.32 -1.86
C GLN A 42 -0.51 3.14 -2.11
N VAL A 43 -1.76 3.33 -1.72
CA VAL A 43 -2.91 2.55 -2.17
C VAL A 43 -3.86 3.54 -2.81
N VAL A 44 -4.30 3.24 -4.03
CA VAL A 44 -5.18 4.13 -4.79
C VAL A 44 -6.42 3.36 -5.26
N HIS A 45 -7.55 4.03 -5.23
CA HIS A 45 -8.81 3.51 -5.77
C HIS A 45 -9.00 4.14 -7.16
N VAL A 46 -9.13 3.30 -8.18
CA VAL A 46 -9.21 3.71 -9.59
C VAL A 46 -10.51 3.17 -10.17
N GLY A 47 -11.30 4.00 -10.85
CA GLY A 47 -12.58 3.63 -11.45
C GLY A 47 -13.19 4.75 -12.27
#